data_AF-A0A0B6ZPB1-F1
#
_entry.id   AF-A0A0B6ZPB1-F1
#
_cell.length_a   1.000
_cell.length_b   1.000
_cell.length_c   1.000
_cell.angle_alpha   90.00
_cell.angle_beta   90.00
_cell.angle_gamma   90.00
#
_symmetry.space_group_name_H-M   'P 1'
#
loop_
_entity.id
_entity.type
_entity.pdbx_description
1 polymer ?
#
loop_
_entity_poly.entity_id
_entity_poly.type
_entity_poly.pdbx_seq_one_letter_code
_entity_poly.pdbx_strand_id
1 'polypeptide(L)'
;MEVLAKRLHLLDEPESLSQLTESLLLHGLKHEVVIDILNHIPFNDNISFANVQLLIEESLQHLRIMGFTERDVTTFLTSDSRILLTNSATRTLVFANLKGLFTTEDALHVLKKCPNVLSDPWRETNEKFDYAYFTMGYKQRNILKTQLFQHSLHHTQDRHIFLVRAGLFVYVKEKDDPKLNPNPALHDVIDTTNKYFATYLGNISLEEYNTYLKMREIEREEEEEFSDESDDEEEDKQHSLKQFKKRKEKKK
;
A
#
# COMPACT_ATOMS: atom_id res chain seq x y z
N MET A 1 19.16 -1.98 20.52
CA MET A 1 20.61 -2.29 20.49
C MET A 1 21.04 -2.82 19.12
N GLU A 2 20.29 -3.74 18.50
CA GLU A 2 20.64 -4.33 17.20
C GLU A 2 20.60 -3.36 16.00
N VAL A 3 19.66 -2.41 15.97
CA VAL A 3 19.56 -1.37 14.93
C VAL A 3 20.74 -0.40 14.96
N LEU A 4 21.26 -0.07 16.16
CA LEU A 4 22.43 0.78 16.31
C LEU A 4 23.72 0.06 15.91
N ALA A 5 23.84 -1.23 16.26
CA ALA A 5 24.98 -2.06 15.86
C ALA A 5 25.06 -2.24 14.33
N LYS A 6 23.91 -2.42 13.66
CA LYS A 6 23.83 -2.49 12.20
C LYS A 6 24.12 -1.16 11.50
N ARG A 7 24.27 -0.04 12.22
CA ARG A 7 24.47 1.31 11.66
C ARG A 7 25.80 1.94 12.06
N LEU A 8 26.62 1.25 12.86
CA LEU A 8 27.95 1.73 13.25
C LEU A 8 28.86 1.97 12.04
N HIS A 9 28.67 1.20 10.95
CA HIS A 9 29.43 1.34 9.71
C HIS A 9 29.21 2.70 9.01
N LEU A 10 28.12 3.43 9.31
CA LEU A 10 27.92 4.79 8.80
C LEU A 10 29.00 5.77 9.30
N LEU A 11 29.66 5.41 10.41
CA LEU A 11 30.77 6.17 10.98
C LEU A 11 32.13 5.77 10.39
N ASP A 12 32.19 4.68 9.62
CA ASP A 12 33.45 4.18 9.03
C ASP A 12 33.87 4.98 7.79
N GLU A 13 32.91 5.59 7.07
CA GLU A 13 33.17 6.50 5.93
C GLU A 13 32.44 7.86 6.07
N PRO A 14 32.88 8.74 6.98
CA PRO A 14 32.21 10.01 7.26
C PRO A 14 32.22 10.98 6.06
N GLU A 15 33.23 10.90 5.19
CA GLU A 15 33.31 11.73 3.98
C GLU A 15 32.24 11.33 2.96
N SER A 16 32.07 10.03 2.69
CA SER A 16 31.04 9.49 1.78
C SER A 16 29.64 9.85 2.26
N LEU A 17 29.39 9.76 3.57
CA LEU A 17 28.12 10.16 4.18
C LEU A 17 27.85 11.66 4.05
N SER A 18 28.88 12.51 4.24
CA SER A 18 28.76 13.96 4.07
C SER A 18 28.44 14.32 2.62
N GLN A 19 29.14 13.71 1.65
CA GLN A 19 28.90 13.94 0.22
C GLN A 19 27.49 13.52 -0.21
N LEU A 20 27.01 12.36 0.25
CA LEU A 20 25.65 11.89 0.00
C LEU A 20 24.62 12.87 0.58
N THR A 21 24.85 13.33 1.83
CA THR A 21 23.97 14.29 2.50
C THR A 21 23.93 15.62 1.73
N GLU A 22 25.08 16.14 1.31
CA GLU A 22 25.18 17.37 0.51
C GLU A 22 24.46 17.22 -0.83
N SER A 23 24.65 16.10 -1.53
CA SER A 23 23.96 15.82 -2.80
C SER A 23 22.44 15.80 -2.65
N LEU A 24 21.92 15.13 -1.62
CA LEU A 24 20.49 15.09 -1.32
C LEU A 24 19.92 16.48 -0.99
N LEU A 25 20.68 17.31 -0.26
CA LEU A 25 20.30 18.69 0.03
C LEU A 25 20.33 19.58 -1.23
N LEU A 26 21.29 19.36 -2.14
CA LEU A 26 21.35 20.05 -3.44
C LEU A 26 20.14 19.73 -4.33
N HIS A 27 19.54 18.56 -4.17
CA HIS A 27 18.25 18.21 -4.78
C HIS A 27 17.03 18.87 -4.12
N GLY A 28 17.23 19.79 -3.17
CA GLY A 28 16.18 20.56 -2.53
C GLY A 28 15.40 19.78 -1.46
N LEU A 29 15.94 18.64 -1.01
CA LEU A 29 15.33 17.84 0.04
C LEU A 29 15.55 18.50 1.40
N LYS A 30 14.54 18.43 2.27
CA LYS A 30 14.66 18.90 3.65
C LYS A 30 15.48 17.93 4.47
N HIS A 31 16.17 18.43 5.50
CA HIS A 31 16.96 17.59 6.42
C HIS A 31 16.19 16.40 7.00
N GLU A 32 14.90 16.57 7.31
CA GLU A 32 14.04 15.48 7.82
C GLU A 32 13.96 14.30 6.85
N VAL A 33 13.76 14.60 5.56
CA VAL A 33 13.69 13.60 4.48
C VAL A 33 15.05 12.96 4.26
N VAL A 34 16.13 13.74 4.32
CA VAL A 34 17.49 13.21 4.18
C VAL A 34 17.81 12.22 5.30
N ILE A 35 17.49 12.57 6.54
CA ILE A 35 17.66 11.66 7.70
C ILE A 35 16.81 10.41 7.52
N ASP A 36 15.57 10.54 7.04
CA ASP A 36 14.70 9.40 6.79
C ASP A 36 15.25 8.47 5.69
N ILE A 37 15.76 9.03 4.59
CA ILE A 37 16.46 8.26 3.54
C ILE A 37 17.63 7.50 4.17
N LEU A 38 18.49 8.20 4.91
CA LEU A 38 19.68 7.61 5.54
C LEU A 38 19.34 6.47 6.50
N ASN A 39 18.19 6.55 7.19
CA ASN A 39 17.69 5.48 8.06
C ASN A 39 17.26 4.23 7.30
N HIS A 40 16.82 4.37 6.05
CA HIS A 40 16.27 3.30 5.23
C HIS A 40 17.26 2.69 4.23
N ILE A 41 18.46 3.27 4.05
CA ILE A 41 19.47 2.70 3.17
C ILE A 41 19.86 1.31 3.67
N PRO A 42 19.72 0.25 2.86
CA PRO A 42 20.17 -1.09 3.21
C PRO A 42 21.69 -1.14 3.01
N PHE A 43 22.45 -0.57 3.94
CA PHE A 43 23.88 -0.80 3.97
C PHE A 43 24.12 -2.21 4.49
N ASN A 44 24.41 -3.12 3.56
CA ASN A 44 24.99 -4.43 3.83
C ASN A 44 26.42 -4.45 3.27
N ASP A 45 27.20 -5.47 3.61
CA ASP A 45 28.61 -5.60 3.20
C ASP A 45 28.84 -5.54 1.67
N ASN A 46 27.77 -5.57 0.86
CA ASN A 46 27.80 -5.55 -0.61
C ASN A 46 27.37 -4.21 -1.24
N ILE A 47 26.89 -3.23 -0.48
CA ILE A 47 26.39 -1.95 -0.99
C ILE A 47 27.30 -0.81 -0.51
N SER A 48 28.19 -0.35 -1.39
CA SER A 48 29.02 0.85 -1.19
C SER A 48 28.18 2.13 -1.28
N PHE A 49 28.60 3.20 -0.58
CA PHE A 49 28.03 4.54 -0.71
C PHE A 49 27.96 5.04 -2.18
N ALA A 50 28.95 4.67 -3.01
CA ALA A 50 28.93 5.02 -4.43
C ALA A 50 27.75 4.38 -5.18
N ASN A 51 27.39 3.14 -4.82
CA ASN A 51 26.23 2.45 -5.43
C ASN A 51 24.91 3.07 -4.97
N VAL A 52 24.85 3.55 -3.73
CA VAL A 52 23.67 4.24 -3.18
C VAL A 52 23.45 5.59 -3.88
N GLN A 53 24.52 6.37 -4.06
CA GLN A 53 24.47 7.64 -4.78
C GLN A 53 23.97 7.45 -6.21
N LEU A 54 24.52 6.48 -6.94
CA LEU A 54 24.09 6.14 -8.31
C LEU A 54 22.61 5.69 -8.35
N LEU A 55 22.17 4.89 -7.38
CA LEU A 55 20.79 4.43 -7.29
C LEU A 55 19.80 5.58 -7.05
N ILE A 56 20.18 6.55 -6.21
CA ILE A 56 19.37 7.75 -5.94
C ILE A 56 19.26 8.59 -7.20
N GLU A 57 20.38 8.84 -7.89
CA GLU A 57 20.39 9.62 -9.14
C GLU A 57 19.57 8.95 -10.24
N GLU A 58 19.74 7.64 -10.44
CA GLU A 58 18.93 6.83 -11.35
C GLU A 58 17.44 6.93 -11.00
N SER A 59 17.12 6.85 -9.71
CA SER A 59 15.73 6.91 -9.24
C SER A 59 15.07 8.26 -9.49
N LEU A 60 15.78 9.35 -9.21
CA LEU A 60 15.30 10.70 -9.51
C LEU A 60 15.09 10.90 -11.01
N GLN A 61 16.04 10.46 -11.84
CA GLN A 61 15.90 10.53 -13.30
C GLN A 61 14.72 9.70 -13.80
N HIS A 62 14.54 8.48 -13.29
CA HIS A 62 13.45 7.60 -13.70
C HIS A 62 12.08 8.20 -13.33
N LEU A 63 11.93 8.77 -12.13
CA LEU A 63 10.69 9.44 -11.72
C LEU A 63 10.35 10.62 -12.65
N ARG A 64 11.36 11.40 -13.08
CA ARG A 64 11.19 12.47 -14.07
C ARG A 64 10.74 11.94 -15.43
N ILE A 65 11.34 10.84 -15.91
CA ILE A 65 10.94 10.18 -17.17
C ILE A 65 9.50 9.66 -17.11
N MET A 66 9.05 9.19 -15.95
CA MET A 66 7.66 8.78 -15.71
C MET A 66 6.65 9.95 -15.74
N GLY A 67 7.12 11.21 -15.78
CA GLY A 67 6.28 12.41 -15.87
C GLY A 67 5.97 13.06 -14.53
N PHE A 68 6.71 12.74 -13.46
CA PHE A 68 6.57 13.41 -12.17
C PHE A 68 7.38 14.71 -12.14
N THR A 69 6.77 15.76 -11.60
CA THR A 69 7.42 17.05 -11.39
C THR A 69 8.31 17.02 -10.14
N GLU A 70 9.22 17.98 -9.98
CA GLU A 70 10.01 18.09 -8.73
C GLU A 70 9.12 18.24 -7.48
N ARG A 71 7.94 18.85 -7.63
CA ARG A 71 6.96 18.93 -6.54
C ARG A 71 6.36 17.56 -6.20
N ASP A 72 6.08 16.74 -7.20
CA ASP A 72 5.61 15.37 -6.98
C ASP A 72 6.71 14.56 -6.29
N VAL A 73 7.96 14.64 -6.77
CA VAL A 73 9.11 13.95 -6.18
C VAL A 73 9.32 14.36 -4.72
N THR A 74 9.37 15.65 -4.40
CA THR A 74 9.52 16.12 -3.02
C THR A 74 8.37 15.64 -2.11
N THR A 75 7.15 15.58 -2.63
CA THR A 75 5.99 15.02 -1.90
C THR A 75 6.18 13.53 -1.64
N PHE A 76 6.64 12.76 -2.64
CA PHE A 76 6.85 11.32 -2.51
C PHE A 76 7.88 11.01 -1.44
N LEU A 77 8.98 11.75 -1.44
CA LEU A 77 10.09 11.55 -0.50
C LEU A 77 9.77 11.99 0.92
N THR A 78 8.79 12.88 1.08
CA THR A 78 8.26 13.23 2.40
C THR A 78 7.35 12.12 2.95
N SER A 79 6.64 11.40 2.06
CA SER A 79 5.73 10.33 2.46
C SER A 79 6.42 8.97 2.62
N ASP A 80 7.34 8.63 1.71
CA ASP A 80 8.11 7.39 1.72
C ASP A 80 9.46 7.57 1.02
N SER A 81 10.53 7.68 1.81
CA SER A 81 11.89 7.84 1.30
C SER A 81 12.45 6.60 0.58
N ARG A 82 11.87 5.41 0.83
CA ARG A 82 12.35 4.12 0.28
C ARG A 82 12.20 4.02 -1.24
N ILE A 83 11.40 4.90 -1.83
CA ILE A 83 11.18 4.99 -3.27
C ILE A 83 12.50 5.25 -4.02
N LEU A 84 13.44 6.00 -3.43
CA LEU A 84 14.76 6.25 -4.02
C LEU A 84 15.67 5.02 -4.01
N LEU A 85 15.36 4.05 -3.16
CA LEU A 85 16.13 2.82 -3.00
C LEU A 85 15.55 1.68 -3.86
N THR A 86 14.45 1.95 -4.56
CA THR A 86 13.85 1.00 -5.49
C THR A 86 14.55 1.11 -6.85
N ASN A 87 14.77 0.01 -7.55
CA ASN A 87 15.36 0.06 -8.89
C ASN A 87 14.32 0.46 -9.98
N SER A 88 14.80 0.96 -11.14
CA SER A 88 13.92 1.39 -12.24
C SER A 88 13.06 0.26 -12.84
N ALA A 89 13.59 -0.96 -12.90
CA ALA A 89 12.88 -2.12 -13.42
C ALA A 89 11.63 -2.46 -12.59
N THR A 90 11.76 -2.46 -11.26
CA THR A 90 10.66 -2.66 -10.31
C THR A 90 9.61 -1.57 -10.46
N ARG A 91 10.00 -0.29 -10.50
CA ARG A 91 9.04 0.82 -10.73
C ARG A 91 8.31 0.69 -12.06
N THR A 92 9.02 0.32 -13.11
CA THR A 92 8.43 0.11 -14.45
C THR A 92 7.42 -1.02 -14.43
N LEU A 93 7.75 -2.13 -13.76
CA LEU A 93 6.84 -3.27 -13.59
C LEU A 93 5.61 -2.90 -12.77
N VAL A 94 5.78 -2.23 -11.63
CA VAL A 94 4.67 -1.74 -10.80
C VAL A 94 3.75 -0.82 -11.61
N PHE A 95 4.32 0.12 -12.36
CA PHE A 95 3.52 1.02 -13.21
C PHE A 95 2.80 0.27 -14.34
N ALA A 96 3.44 -0.74 -14.95
CA ALA A 96 2.79 -1.62 -15.91
C ALA A 96 1.62 -2.40 -15.29
N ASN A 97 1.79 -2.92 -14.08
CA ASN A 97 0.74 -3.64 -13.37
C ASN A 97 -0.42 -2.72 -12.98
N LEU A 98 -0.14 -1.48 -12.52
CA LEU A 98 -1.17 -0.47 -12.25
C LEU A 98 -1.97 -0.13 -13.51
N LYS A 99 -1.33 -0.05 -14.68
CA LYS A 99 -2.04 0.12 -15.97
C LYS A 99 -2.89 -1.08 -16.37
N GLY A 100 -2.68 -2.25 -15.75
CA GLY A 100 -3.57 -3.39 -15.86
C GLY A 100 -4.87 -3.21 -15.06
N LEU A 101 -4.85 -2.38 -14.02
CA LEU A 101 -5.98 -2.10 -13.14
C LEU A 101 -6.70 -0.78 -13.49
N PHE A 102 -5.95 0.21 -13.99
CA PHE A 102 -6.37 1.59 -14.22
C PHE A 102 -5.91 2.10 -15.60
N THR A 103 -6.43 3.25 -16.03
CA THR A 103 -5.87 3.95 -17.20
C THR A 103 -4.47 4.50 -16.88
N THR A 104 -3.69 4.91 -17.89
CA THR A 104 -2.36 5.52 -17.65
C THR A 104 -2.44 6.77 -16.77
N GLU A 105 -3.44 7.64 -17.02
CA GLU A 105 -3.65 8.85 -16.23
C GLU A 105 -4.04 8.52 -14.79
N ASP A 106 -4.96 7.58 -14.62
CA ASP A 106 -5.41 7.11 -13.31
C ASP A 106 -4.27 6.41 -12.53
N ALA A 107 -3.41 5.64 -13.21
CA ALA A 107 -2.24 5.02 -12.60
C ALA A 107 -1.25 6.06 -12.08
N LEU A 108 -0.99 7.12 -12.87
CA LEU A 108 -0.20 8.26 -12.40
C LEU A 108 -0.87 8.97 -11.23
N HIS A 109 -2.19 9.11 -11.25
CA HIS A 109 -2.95 9.68 -10.13
C HIS A 109 -2.81 8.84 -8.85
N VAL A 110 -2.91 7.52 -8.97
CA VAL A 110 -2.67 6.58 -7.85
C VAL A 110 -1.27 6.76 -7.29
N LEU A 111 -0.23 6.79 -8.14
CA LEU A 111 1.15 6.99 -7.69
C LEU A 111 1.37 8.34 -7.01
N LYS A 112 0.71 9.40 -7.51
CA LYS A 112 0.78 10.72 -6.87
C LYS A 112 0.18 10.72 -5.48
N LYS A 113 -0.92 9.99 -5.32
CA LYS A 113 -1.65 9.95 -4.06
C LYS A 113 -1.06 8.92 -3.09
N CYS A 114 -0.58 7.78 -3.56
CA CYS A 114 -0.06 6.67 -2.77
C CYS A 114 1.34 6.29 -3.27
N PRO A 115 2.38 7.09 -2.96
CA PRO A 115 3.71 6.90 -3.52
C PRO A 115 4.40 5.62 -3.01
N ASN A 116 3.99 5.13 -1.83
CA ASN A 116 4.44 3.85 -1.26
C ASN A 116 4.20 2.64 -2.17
N VAL A 117 3.28 2.74 -3.14
CA VAL A 117 3.04 1.67 -4.13
C VAL A 117 4.29 1.36 -4.95
N LEU A 118 5.22 2.31 -5.10
CA LEU A 118 6.48 2.09 -5.83
C LEU A 118 7.49 1.24 -5.05
N SER A 119 7.42 1.25 -3.71
CA SER A 119 8.36 0.59 -2.79
C SER A 119 7.78 -0.67 -2.15
N ASP A 120 6.46 -0.72 -1.92
CA ASP A 120 5.78 -1.86 -1.31
C ASP A 120 5.73 -3.05 -2.27
N PRO A 121 5.69 -4.30 -1.75
CA PRO A 121 5.51 -5.49 -2.59
C PRO A 121 4.23 -5.39 -3.43
N TRP A 122 4.33 -5.67 -4.73
CA TRP A 122 3.18 -5.61 -5.63
C TRP A 122 2.01 -6.49 -5.16
N ARG A 123 2.31 -7.63 -4.54
CA ARG A 123 1.31 -8.55 -3.98
C ARG A 123 0.38 -7.83 -3.01
N GLU A 124 0.91 -7.06 -2.07
CA GLU A 124 0.12 -6.34 -1.07
C GLU A 124 -0.75 -5.25 -1.71
N THR A 125 -0.19 -4.52 -2.69
CA THR A 125 -0.95 -3.53 -3.46
C THR A 125 -2.12 -4.19 -4.19
N ASN A 126 -1.87 -5.34 -4.81
CA ASN A 126 -2.89 -6.10 -5.53
C ASN A 126 -3.97 -6.67 -4.58
N GLU A 127 -3.58 -7.17 -3.41
CA GLU A 127 -4.52 -7.66 -2.39
C GLU A 127 -5.46 -6.55 -1.90
N LYS A 128 -4.94 -5.33 -1.66
CA LYS A 128 -5.76 -4.16 -1.31
C LYS A 128 -6.77 -3.83 -2.41
N PHE A 129 -6.33 -3.82 -3.68
CA PHE A 129 -7.21 -3.59 -4.82
C PHE A 129 -8.29 -4.67 -4.92
N ASP A 130 -7.89 -5.95 -4.88
CA ASP A 130 -8.78 -7.09 -5.02
C ASP A 130 -9.83 -7.11 -3.91
N TYR A 131 -9.46 -6.76 -2.68
CA TYR A 131 -10.40 -6.65 -1.59
C TYR A 131 -11.44 -5.55 -1.85
N ALA A 132 -11.01 -4.33 -2.19
CA ALA A 132 -11.93 -3.23 -2.46
C ALA A 132 -12.82 -3.50 -3.69
N TYR A 133 -12.28 -4.12 -4.72
CA TYR A 133 -12.99 -4.33 -5.99
C TYR A 133 -13.89 -5.56 -5.98
N PHE A 134 -13.37 -6.73 -5.59
CA PHE A 134 -14.09 -7.99 -5.64
C PHE A 134 -14.85 -8.29 -4.35
N THR A 135 -14.30 -7.95 -3.18
CA THR A 135 -14.93 -8.26 -1.89
C THR A 135 -15.94 -7.19 -1.48
N MET A 136 -15.55 -5.92 -1.53
CA MET A 136 -16.42 -4.80 -1.18
C MET A 136 -17.29 -4.32 -2.36
N GLY A 137 -17.00 -4.74 -3.59
CA GLY A 137 -17.79 -4.43 -4.78
C GLY A 137 -17.63 -3.00 -5.32
N TYR A 138 -16.66 -2.22 -4.84
CA TYR A 138 -16.41 -0.87 -5.35
C TYR A 138 -15.78 -0.91 -6.74
N LYS A 139 -16.03 0.10 -7.57
CA LYS A 139 -15.42 0.21 -8.90
C LYS A 139 -14.12 1.02 -8.84
N GLN A 140 -13.29 0.91 -9.88
CA GLN A 140 -12.01 1.62 -9.97
C GLN A 140 -12.16 3.13 -9.70
N ARG A 141 -13.23 3.75 -10.19
CA ARG A 141 -13.53 5.17 -9.96
C ARG A 141 -13.78 5.52 -8.49
N ASN A 142 -14.27 4.58 -7.69
CA ASN A 142 -14.39 4.76 -6.24
C ASN A 142 -13.02 4.64 -5.58
N ILE A 143 -12.23 3.64 -5.96
CA ILE A 143 -10.88 3.39 -5.45
C ILE A 143 -9.97 4.60 -5.71
N LEU A 144 -10.01 5.17 -6.92
CA LEU A 144 -9.21 6.34 -7.30
C LEU A 144 -9.43 7.57 -6.41
N LYS A 145 -10.61 7.70 -5.81
CA LYS A 145 -10.92 8.80 -4.90
C LYS A 145 -10.34 8.63 -3.50
N THR A 146 -9.77 7.46 -3.19
CA THR A 146 -9.31 7.08 -1.84
C THR A 146 -7.79 7.02 -1.73
N GLN A 147 -7.27 6.89 -0.52
CA GLN A 147 -5.86 6.60 -0.23
C GLN A 147 -5.67 5.11 0.09
N LEU A 148 -6.51 4.23 -0.49
CA LEU A 148 -6.55 2.78 -0.23
C LEU A 148 -5.16 2.15 -0.09
N PHE A 149 -4.25 2.45 -1.00
CA PHE A 149 -2.94 1.81 -1.04
C PHE A 149 -1.96 2.30 0.03
N GLN A 150 -2.18 3.49 0.63
CA GLN A 150 -1.40 3.96 1.77
C GLN A 150 -1.75 3.22 3.07
N HIS A 151 -2.98 2.72 3.18
CA HIS A 151 -3.42 2.01 4.37
C HIS A 151 -3.01 0.53 4.31
N SER A 152 -2.91 -0.11 5.47
CA SER A 152 -2.77 -1.57 5.54
C SER A 152 -4.04 -2.27 5.03
N LEU A 153 -3.92 -3.53 4.62
CA LEU A 153 -5.09 -4.32 4.24
C LEU A 153 -6.05 -4.45 5.43
N HIS A 154 -5.52 -4.67 6.64
CA HIS A 154 -6.31 -4.79 7.86
C HIS A 154 -7.13 -3.54 8.18
N HIS A 155 -6.60 -2.33 7.94
CA HIS A 155 -7.37 -1.09 8.10
C HIS A 155 -8.66 -1.10 7.27
N THR A 156 -8.56 -1.53 6.01
CA THR A 156 -9.71 -1.64 5.11
C THR A 156 -10.65 -2.77 5.53
N GLN A 157 -10.09 -3.94 5.88
CA GLN A 157 -10.86 -5.12 6.30
C GLN A 157 -11.64 -4.86 7.58
N ASP A 158 -11.02 -4.34 8.63
CA ASP A 158 -11.64 -4.16 9.93
C ASP A 158 -12.81 -3.18 9.87
N ARG A 159 -12.67 -2.12 9.08
CA ARG A 159 -13.75 -1.16 8.82
C ARG A 159 -14.89 -1.76 8.00
N HIS A 160 -14.56 -2.49 6.95
CA HIS A 160 -15.58 -3.17 6.14
C HIS A 160 -16.35 -4.22 6.96
N ILE A 161 -15.63 -5.11 7.66
CA ILE A 161 -16.21 -6.16 8.51
C ILE A 161 -17.06 -5.54 9.62
N PHE A 162 -16.60 -4.44 10.23
CA PHE A 162 -17.38 -3.72 11.23
C PHE A 162 -18.73 -3.28 10.66
N LEU A 163 -18.73 -2.61 9.50
CA LEU A 163 -19.97 -2.13 8.87
C LEU A 163 -20.88 -3.29 8.47
N VAL A 164 -20.33 -4.41 8.00
CA VAL A 164 -21.11 -5.62 7.70
C VAL A 164 -21.75 -6.18 8.96
N ARG A 165 -20.97 -6.36 10.05
CA ARG A 165 -21.47 -6.88 11.34
C ARG A 165 -22.51 -5.95 11.98
N ALA A 166 -22.37 -4.64 11.80
CA ALA A 166 -23.32 -3.63 12.25
C ALA A 166 -24.56 -3.48 11.34
N GLY A 167 -24.62 -4.18 10.20
CA GLY A 167 -25.71 -4.07 9.24
C GLY A 167 -25.72 -2.77 8.42
N LEU A 168 -24.60 -2.04 8.42
CA LEU A 168 -24.39 -0.76 7.74
C LEU A 168 -23.73 -0.91 6.37
N PHE A 169 -23.41 -2.14 5.98
CA PHE A 169 -22.90 -2.50 4.67
C PHE A 169 -23.56 -3.76 4.18
N VAL A 170 -24.11 -3.73 2.97
CA VAL A 170 -24.79 -4.86 2.34
C VAL A 170 -24.10 -5.25 1.04
N TYR A 171 -24.13 -6.54 0.72
CA TYR A 171 -23.62 -7.01 -0.55
C TYR A 171 -24.64 -6.74 -1.66
N VAL A 172 -24.35 -5.75 -2.51
CA VAL A 172 -25.20 -5.39 -3.64
C VAL A 172 -24.87 -6.30 -4.83
N LYS A 173 -25.88 -6.93 -5.44
CA LYS A 173 -25.65 -7.78 -6.61
C LYS A 173 -25.36 -6.90 -7.83
N GLU A 174 -24.53 -7.38 -8.75
CA GLU A 174 -24.16 -6.62 -9.97
C GLU A 174 -25.35 -6.19 -10.85
N LYS A 175 -26.53 -6.81 -10.68
CA LYS A 175 -27.74 -6.51 -11.44
C LYS A 175 -28.60 -5.41 -10.80
N ASP A 176 -28.30 -5.02 -9.57
CA ASP A 176 -29.07 -4.00 -8.87
C ASP A 176 -28.65 -2.61 -9.38
N ASP A 177 -29.59 -1.65 -9.42
CA ASP A 177 -29.29 -0.29 -9.84
C ASP A 177 -28.22 0.32 -8.90
N PRO A 178 -27.05 0.78 -9.40
CA PRO A 178 -26.01 1.39 -8.59
C PRO A 178 -26.49 2.57 -7.74
N LYS A 179 -27.57 3.24 -8.16
CA LYS A 179 -28.20 4.35 -7.40
C LYS A 179 -28.92 3.88 -6.13
N LEU A 180 -29.23 2.59 -6.03
CA LEU A 180 -29.85 1.98 -4.87
C LEU A 180 -28.84 1.41 -3.88
N ASN A 181 -27.54 1.53 -4.14
CA ASN A 181 -26.51 1.07 -3.21
C ASN A 181 -26.56 1.93 -1.92
N PRO A 182 -26.95 1.36 -0.77
CA PRO A 182 -27.05 2.10 0.48
C PRO A 182 -25.69 2.21 1.20
N ASN A 183 -24.64 1.53 0.68
CA ASN A 183 -23.35 1.50 1.33
C ASN A 183 -22.68 2.88 1.32
N PRO A 184 -21.89 3.19 2.37
CA PRO A 184 -21.11 4.43 2.41
C PRO A 184 -20.14 4.52 1.23
N ALA A 185 -19.72 5.73 0.87
CA ALA A 185 -18.70 5.87 -0.17
C ALA A 185 -17.34 5.41 0.36
N LEU A 186 -16.54 4.75 -0.49
CA LEU A 186 -15.27 4.14 -0.08
C LEU A 186 -14.31 5.12 0.62
N HIS A 187 -14.27 6.39 0.18
CA HIS A 187 -13.43 7.40 0.83
C HIS A 187 -13.86 7.74 2.26
N ASP A 188 -15.15 7.64 2.60
CA ASP A 188 -15.64 7.85 3.97
C ASP A 188 -15.27 6.67 4.86
N VAL A 189 -15.24 5.46 4.27
CA VAL A 189 -14.81 4.24 4.94
C VAL A 189 -13.30 4.26 5.19
N ILE A 190 -12.47 4.61 4.21
CA ILE A 190 -11.02 4.40 4.30
C ILE A 190 -10.27 5.63 4.80
N ASP A 191 -10.54 6.81 4.25
CA ASP A 191 -9.66 7.99 4.40
C ASP A 191 -9.99 8.82 5.65
N THR A 192 -11.02 8.44 6.42
CA THR A 192 -11.46 9.18 7.61
C THR A 192 -10.77 8.69 8.88
N THR A 193 -10.67 9.56 9.89
CA THR A 193 -10.12 9.18 11.20
C THR A 193 -11.00 8.12 11.89
N ASN A 194 -10.41 7.29 12.76
CA ASN A 194 -11.17 6.29 13.54
C ASN A 194 -12.34 6.93 14.31
N LYS A 195 -12.15 8.14 14.85
CA LYS A 195 -13.22 8.88 15.53
C LYS A 195 -14.37 9.18 14.58
N TYR A 196 -14.07 9.75 13.41
CA TYR A 196 -15.09 10.11 12.44
C TYR A 196 -15.83 8.86 11.93
N PHE A 197 -15.08 7.82 11.55
CA PHE A 197 -15.64 6.55 11.14
C PHE A 197 -16.58 5.96 12.20
N ALA A 198 -16.12 5.84 13.45
CA ALA A 198 -16.90 5.26 14.53
C ALA A 198 -18.20 6.04 14.81
N THR A 199 -18.11 7.37 14.93
CA THR A 199 -19.26 8.18 15.34
C THR A 199 -20.24 8.44 14.22
N TYR A 200 -19.76 8.70 13.00
CA TYR A 200 -20.62 9.13 11.89
C TYR A 200 -21.05 7.97 10.99
N LEU A 201 -20.19 6.98 10.76
CA LEU A 201 -20.57 5.81 9.97
C LEU A 201 -21.08 4.71 10.90
N GLY A 202 -20.38 4.43 12.01
CA GLY A 202 -20.68 3.31 12.89
C GLY A 202 -21.72 3.54 13.98
N ASN A 203 -22.08 4.80 14.26
CA ASN A 203 -22.95 5.21 15.36
C ASN A 203 -22.54 4.64 16.74
N ILE A 204 -21.23 4.54 16.98
CA ILE A 204 -20.63 4.12 18.25
C ILE A 204 -19.57 5.12 18.70
N SER A 205 -19.17 5.02 19.96
CA SER A 205 -18.06 5.81 20.49
C SER A 205 -16.71 5.35 19.92
N LEU A 206 -15.71 6.24 19.96
CA LEU A 206 -14.33 5.88 19.61
C LEU A 206 -13.77 4.77 20.52
N GLU A 207 -14.18 4.72 21.78
CA GLU A 207 -13.73 3.73 22.75
C GLU A 207 -14.24 2.32 22.42
N GLU A 208 -15.52 2.21 22.06
CA GLU A 208 -16.11 0.95 21.59
C GLU A 208 -15.43 0.48 20.31
N TYR A 209 -15.16 1.40 19.37
CA TYR A 209 -14.48 1.04 18.13
C TYR A 209 -13.03 0.59 18.36
N ASN A 210 -12.29 1.25 19.26
CA ASN A 210 -10.94 0.82 19.62
C ASN A 210 -10.95 -0.55 20.32
N THR A 211 -11.97 -0.85 21.11
CA THR A 211 -12.16 -2.17 21.73
C THR A 211 -12.42 -3.23 20.66
N TYR A 212 -13.27 -2.93 19.68
CA TYR A 212 -13.50 -3.79 18.52
C TYR A 212 -12.22 -4.05 17.73
N LEU A 213 -11.36 -3.05 17.50
CA LEU A 213 -10.08 -3.26 16.80
C LEU A 213 -9.15 -4.23 17.53
N LYS A 214 -9.11 -4.17 18.87
CA LYS A 214 -8.35 -5.14 19.67
C LYS A 214 -8.92 -6.56 19.56
N MET A 215 -10.25 -6.69 19.53
CA MET A 215 -10.89 -8.00 19.28
C MET A 215 -10.58 -8.53 17.88
N ARG A 216 -10.57 -7.65 16.86
CA ARG A 216 -10.19 -8.01 15.49
C ARG A 216 -8.73 -8.44 15.35
N GLU A 217 -7.84 -7.89 16.17
CA GLU A 217 -6.44 -8.33 16.23
C GLU A 217 -6.34 -9.76 16.75
N ILE A 218 -7.00 -10.06 17.88
CA ILE A 218 -7.07 -11.42 18.45
C ILE A 218 -7.71 -12.41 17.46
N GLU A 219 -8.83 -12.04 16.82
CA GLU A 219 -9.49 -12.90 15.83
C GLU A 219 -8.55 -13.29 14.67
N ARG A 220 -7.65 -12.39 14.23
CA ARG A 220 -6.68 -12.69 13.17
C ARG A 220 -5.57 -13.61 13.64
N GLU A 221 -5.04 -13.37 14.85
CA GLU A 221 -4.00 -14.22 15.45
C GLU A 221 -4.52 -15.66 15.58
N GLU A 222 -5.76 -15.84 16.03
CA GLU A 222 -6.41 -17.16 16.09
C GLU A 222 -6.58 -17.78 14.69
N GLU A 223 -7.06 -17.02 13.69
CA GLU A 223 -7.22 -17.52 12.31
C GLU A 223 -5.88 -17.99 11.69
N GLU A 224 -4.77 -17.32 12.00
CA GLU A 224 -3.43 -17.69 11.55
C GLU A 224 -2.92 -18.97 12.23
N GLU A 225 -3.10 -19.10 13.55
CA GLU A 225 -2.72 -20.30 14.32
C GLU A 225 -3.46 -21.56 13.84
N PHE A 226 -4.76 -21.45 13.53
CA PHE A 226 -5.53 -22.59 12.98
C PHE A 226 -5.17 -22.93 11.53
N SER A 227 -4.62 -21.99 10.77
CA SER A 227 -4.22 -22.24 9.38
C SER A 227 -2.95 -23.10 9.29
N ASP A 228 -2.00 -22.91 10.20
CA ASP A 228 -0.76 -23.68 10.27
C ASP A 228 -0.97 -25.13 10.76
N GLU A 229 -2.08 -25.42 11.47
CA GLU A 229 -2.45 -26.77 11.92
C GLU A 229 -3.22 -27.59 10.87
N SER A 230 -3.59 -26.98 9.73
CA SER A 230 -4.51 -27.58 8.74
C SER A 230 -3.89 -27.86 7.36
N ASP A 231 -2.55 -28.00 7.29
CA ASP A 231 -1.80 -28.21 6.05
C ASP A 231 -1.85 -29.68 5.51
N ASP A 232 -2.73 -30.53 6.05
CA ASP A 232 -2.91 -31.92 5.59
C ASP A 232 -4.12 -32.14 4.64
N GLU A 233 -4.94 -31.11 4.31
CA GLU A 233 -6.12 -31.27 3.43
C GLU A 233 -6.35 -30.15 2.38
N GLU A 234 -5.28 -29.52 1.86
CA GLU A 234 -5.34 -28.42 0.88
C GLU A 234 -5.32 -28.87 -0.62
N GLU A 235 -5.71 -30.10 -0.98
CA GLU A 235 -5.84 -30.49 -2.40
C GLU A 235 -7.22 -30.16 -3.04
N ASP A 236 -8.27 -29.93 -2.26
CA ASP A 236 -9.64 -29.82 -2.80
C ASP A 236 -10.10 -28.39 -3.15
N LYS A 237 -9.50 -27.34 -2.56
CA LYS A 237 -9.88 -25.95 -2.85
C LYS A 237 -9.43 -25.47 -4.23
N GLN A 238 -8.30 -25.98 -4.76
CA GLN A 238 -7.81 -25.63 -6.10
C GLN A 238 -8.69 -26.16 -7.24
N HIS A 239 -9.44 -27.24 -7.01
CA HIS A 239 -10.34 -27.80 -8.02
C HIS A 239 -11.58 -26.92 -8.25
N SER A 240 -12.08 -26.25 -7.20
CA SER A 240 -13.25 -25.37 -7.29
C SER A 240 -13.01 -24.08 -8.10
N LEU A 241 -11.85 -23.42 -7.90
CA LEU A 241 -11.46 -22.22 -8.65
C LEU A 241 -11.14 -22.50 -10.12
N LYS A 242 -10.55 -23.67 -10.42
CA LYS A 242 -10.29 -24.11 -11.80
C LYS A 242 -11.59 -24.41 -12.56
N GLN A 243 -12.61 -24.99 -11.90
CA GLN A 243 -13.92 -25.21 -12.51
C GLN A 243 -14.70 -23.92 -12.80
N PHE A 244 -14.54 -22.89 -11.96
CA PHE A 244 -15.20 -21.59 -12.18
C PHE A 244 -14.60 -20.83 -13.38
N LYS A 245 -13.28 -20.89 -13.57
CA LYS A 245 -12.59 -20.30 -14.74
C LYS A 245 -12.98 -21.00 -16.05
N LYS A 246 -13.05 -22.34 -16.05
CA LYS A 246 -13.45 -23.14 -17.23
C LYS A 246 -14.89 -22.89 -17.70
N ARG A 247 -15.80 -22.49 -16.80
CA ARG A 247 -17.19 -22.14 -17.14
C ARG A 247 -17.35 -20.76 -17.79
N LYS A 248 -16.41 -19.82 -17.56
CA LYS A 248 -16.44 -18.50 -18.21
C LYS A 248 -15.88 -18.51 -19.64
N GLU A 249 -14.91 -19.37 -19.94
CA GLU A 249 -14.32 -19.47 -21.28
C GLU A 249 -15.24 -20.16 -22.31
N LYS A 250 -16.14 -21.05 -21.86
CA LYS A 250 -17.10 -21.73 -22.75
C LYS A 250 -18.35 -20.92 -23.12
N LYS A 251 -18.44 -19.67 -22.66
CA LYS A 251 -19.59 -18.77 -22.94
C LYS A 251 -19.21 -17.54 -23.78
N LYS A 252 -18.04 -17.54 -24.41
CA LYS A 252 -17.70 -16.62 -25.50
C LYS A 252 -17.84 -17.34 -26.84
#